data_AF-A0A9X7Q542-F1
#
_entry.id   AF-A0A9X7Q542-F1
#
_cell.length_a   1.000
_cell.length_b   1.000
_cell.length_c   1.000
_cell.angle_alpha   90.00
_cell.angle_beta   90.00
_cell.angle_gamma   90.00
#
_symmetry.space_group_name_H-M   'P 1'
#
loop_
_entity.id
_entity.type
_entity.pdbx_description
1 polymer ?
#
loop_
_entity_poly.entity_id
_entity_poly.type
_entity_poly.pdbx_seq_one_letter_code
_entity_poly.pdbx_strand_id
1 'polypeptide(L)'
;MMIKTGLMMAALLLLAGCNAPTQHAAVEACKADNQMQQTTLYFGLNRPAGAQITGSEWQQFVDQDVTPRFRDGLTVVDARGQWLGNDGKVAREPSKALMLIHGKDAQSEKNIEALRGIYKSRFAQESVMRVDQPVCVQF
;
A
#
# COMPACT_ATOMS: atom_id res chain seq x y z
N MET A 1 72.91 -6.90 43.27
CA MET A 1 73.32 -8.04 42.42
C MET A 1 72.06 -8.80 42.04
N MET A 2 71.78 -8.91 40.73
CA MET A 2 70.89 -9.88 40.06
C MET A 2 69.35 -9.69 40.12
N ILE A 3 68.82 -9.01 39.09
CA ILE A 3 67.75 -9.39 38.13
C ILE A 3 66.57 -10.24 38.65
N LYS A 4 65.32 -9.77 38.46
CA LYS A 4 64.21 -10.54 37.85
C LYS A 4 63.20 -9.64 37.11
N THR A 5 63.37 -9.59 35.79
CA THR A 5 62.33 -9.64 34.73
C THR A 5 60.93 -9.12 35.05
N GLY A 6 60.61 -7.94 34.53
CA GLY A 6 59.24 -7.46 34.40
C GLY A 6 58.47 -8.28 33.38
N LEU A 7 57.40 -8.94 33.84
CA LEU A 7 56.48 -9.69 33.00
C LEU A 7 55.46 -8.70 32.42
N MET A 8 55.74 -8.23 31.21
CA MET A 8 54.74 -7.63 30.32
C MET A 8 53.77 -8.76 29.94
N MET A 9 52.54 -8.76 30.44
CA MET A 9 51.51 -9.68 29.99
C MET A 9 50.31 -8.87 29.49
N ALA A 10 50.16 -8.93 28.17
CA ALA A 10 49.19 -8.23 27.36
C ALA A 10 47.75 -8.57 27.79
N ALA A 11 47.00 -7.56 28.22
CA ALA A 11 45.56 -7.63 28.33
C ALA A 11 44.95 -7.37 26.95
N LEU A 12 44.76 -8.42 26.17
CA LEU A 12 44.01 -8.38 24.92
C LEU A 12 42.98 -9.51 24.91
N LEU A 13 41.77 -9.14 24.48
CA LEU A 13 40.69 -9.99 23.94
C LEU A 13 39.72 -10.59 24.95
N LEU A 14 38.71 -9.81 25.33
CA LEU A 14 37.34 -10.34 25.56
C LEU A 14 36.29 -9.34 25.04
N LEU A 15 36.24 -9.14 23.73
CA LEU A 15 35.04 -8.64 23.04
C LEU A 15 34.27 -9.86 22.52
N ALA A 16 33.66 -10.62 23.42
CA ALA A 16 32.66 -11.60 23.05
C ALA A 16 31.37 -10.85 22.68
N GLY A 17 31.26 -10.45 21.41
CA GLY A 17 30.01 -9.90 20.88
C GLY A 17 28.93 -10.97 20.94
N CYS A 18 27.84 -10.68 21.65
CA CYS A 18 26.63 -11.49 21.60
C CYS A 18 26.05 -11.45 20.17
N ASN A 19 26.32 -12.48 19.35
CA ASN A 19 25.51 -12.76 18.17
C ASN A 19 24.19 -13.36 18.65
N ALA A 20 23.20 -12.51 18.95
CA ALA A 20 21.84 -12.98 19.07
C ALA A 20 21.43 -13.55 17.70
N PRO A 21 20.94 -14.80 17.60
CA PRO A 21 20.39 -15.29 16.36
C PRO A 21 19.23 -14.38 15.98
N THR A 22 19.37 -13.67 14.86
CA THR A 22 18.25 -12.99 14.22
C THR A 22 17.32 -14.08 13.72
N GLN A 23 16.42 -14.52 14.60
CA GLN A 23 15.18 -15.19 14.21
C GLN A 23 14.38 -14.15 13.41
N HIS A 24 14.75 -13.96 12.14
CA HIS A 24 13.77 -13.59 11.15
C HIS A 24 12.80 -14.76 11.16
N ALA A 25 11.73 -14.63 11.96
CA ALA A 25 10.56 -15.47 11.80
C ALA A 25 10.27 -15.43 10.30
N ALA A 26 10.41 -16.58 9.65
CA ALA A 26 10.01 -16.70 8.26
C ALA A 26 8.53 -16.30 8.28
N VAL A 27 8.24 -15.09 7.81
CA VAL A 27 6.88 -14.72 7.46
C VAL A 27 6.48 -15.82 6.50
N GLU A 28 5.50 -16.64 6.86
CA GLU A 28 5.00 -17.70 5.99
C GLU A 28 4.63 -17.03 4.68
N ALA A 29 5.54 -17.14 3.71
CA ALA A 29 5.38 -16.54 2.41
C ALA A 29 4.30 -17.36 1.69
N CYS A 30 3.47 -16.68 0.91
CA CYS A 30 2.53 -17.35 0.03
C CYS A 30 3.23 -18.43 -0.80
N LYS A 31 2.51 -19.51 -1.11
CA LYS A 31 2.99 -20.45 -2.12
C LYS A 31 3.07 -19.70 -3.45
N ALA A 32 4.06 -20.02 -4.28
CA ALA A 32 4.31 -19.26 -5.51
C ALA A 32 3.08 -19.24 -6.45
N ASP A 33 2.25 -20.29 -6.43
CA ASP A 33 1.04 -20.44 -7.23
C ASP A 33 -0.18 -19.66 -6.72
N ASN A 34 -0.13 -19.16 -5.48
CA ASN A 34 -1.22 -18.40 -4.86
C ASN A 34 -0.82 -16.99 -4.42
N GLN A 35 0.40 -16.56 -4.74
CA GLN A 35 0.91 -15.24 -4.41
C GLN A 35 0.34 -14.17 -5.35
N MET A 36 -0.47 -13.26 -4.80
CA MET A 36 -1.12 -12.17 -5.51
C MET A 36 -0.88 -10.84 -4.81
N GLN A 37 -1.34 -9.76 -5.42
CA GLN A 37 -1.34 -8.42 -4.87
C GLN A 37 -2.78 -7.97 -4.62
N GLN A 38 -3.05 -7.44 -3.43
CA GLN A 38 -4.24 -6.67 -3.14
C GLN A 38 -3.91 -5.19 -3.21
N THR A 39 -4.65 -4.45 -4.03
CA THR A 39 -4.60 -2.99 -4.05
C THR A 39 -5.95 -2.43 -3.67
N THR A 40 -5.96 -1.55 -2.66
CA THR A 40 -7.15 -0.79 -2.29
C THR A 40 -6.96 0.67 -2.71
N LEU A 41 -7.88 1.17 -3.52
CA LEU A 41 -7.97 2.56 -3.93
C LEU A 41 -9.11 3.26 -3.18
N TYR A 42 -8.82 4.39 -2.55
CA TYR A 42 -9.81 5.18 -1.83
C TYR A 42 -10.13 6.45 -2.62
N PHE A 43 -11.39 6.54 -3.03
CA PHE A 43 -11.92 7.61 -3.85
C PHE A 43 -12.81 8.52 -3.02
N GLY A 44 -12.47 9.80 -3.03
CA GLY A 44 -13.34 10.85 -2.51
C GLY A 44 -14.56 11.09 -3.39
N LEU A 45 -15.68 11.47 -2.77
CA LEU A 45 -16.93 11.77 -3.47
C LEU A 45 -17.27 13.26 -3.49
N ASN A 46 -16.59 14.12 -2.73
CA ASN A 46 -16.83 15.56 -2.85
C ASN A 46 -15.98 16.16 -3.96
N ARG A 47 -16.58 17.02 -4.77
CA ARG A 47 -15.82 17.87 -5.69
C ARG A 47 -15.32 19.11 -4.94
N PRO A 48 -14.18 19.70 -5.33
CA PRO A 48 -13.76 20.99 -4.78
C PRO A 48 -14.83 22.09 -4.97
N ALA A 49 -15.58 22.01 -6.07
CA ALA A 49 -16.72 22.86 -6.36
C ALA A 49 -17.85 22.07 -7.04
N GLY A 50 -19.09 22.44 -6.74
CA GLY A 50 -20.29 21.84 -7.33
C GLY A 50 -20.89 20.73 -6.46
N ALA A 51 -21.82 19.98 -7.07
CA ALA A 51 -22.50 18.88 -6.39
C ALA A 51 -21.52 17.73 -6.07
N GLN A 52 -21.85 16.95 -5.04
CA GLN A 52 -21.15 15.70 -4.75
C GLN A 52 -21.24 14.72 -5.94
N ILE A 53 -20.23 13.87 -6.12
CA ILE A 53 -20.27 12.77 -7.10
C ILE A 53 -21.42 11.84 -6.73
N THR A 54 -22.31 11.63 -7.68
CA THR A 54 -23.51 10.81 -7.51
C THR A 54 -23.18 9.33 -7.63
N GLY A 55 -24.08 8.48 -7.11
CA GLY A 55 -23.96 7.03 -7.26
C GLY A 55 -23.91 6.58 -8.72
N SER A 56 -24.66 7.23 -9.61
CA SER A 56 -24.66 6.93 -11.05
C SER A 56 -23.35 7.32 -11.72
N GLU A 57 -22.77 8.47 -11.38
CA GLU A 57 -21.46 8.88 -11.91
C GLU A 57 -20.34 7.96 -11.44
N TRP A 58 -20.39 7.54 -10.17
CA TRP A 58 -19.49 6.52 -9.64
C TRP A 58 -19.64 5.20 -10.40
N GLN A 59 -20.87 4.71 -10.56
CA GLN A 59 -21.11 3.44 -11.27
C GLN A 59 -20.64 3.52 -12.72
N GLN A 60 -20.86 4.65 -13.40
CA GLN A 60 -20.35 4.86 -14.75
C GLN A 60 -18.82 4.78 -14.81
N PHE A 61 -18.10 5.35 -13.83
CA PHE A 61 -16.64 5.20 -13.74
C PHE A 61 -16.23 3.73 -13.55
N VAL A 62 -16.93 2.99 -12.70
CA VAL A 62 -16.68 1.55 -12.53
C VAL A 62 -16.87 0.80 -13.85
N ASP A 63 -18.01 0.99 -14.50
CA ASP A 63 -18.39 0.25 -15.71
C ASP A 63 -17.49 0.58 -16.90
N GLN A 64 -17.14 1.85 -17.08
CA GLN A 64 -16.40 2.33 -18.27
C GLN A 64 -14.90 2.26 -18.10
N ASP A 65 -14.38 2.39 -16.87
CA ASP A 65 -12.94 2.51 -16.65
C ASP A 65 -12.38 1.35 -15.82
N VAL A 66 -13.04 0.96 -14.73
CA VAL A 66 -12.50 -0.05 -13.82
C VAL A 66 -12.68 -1.45 -14.38
N THR A 67 -13.91 -1.87 -14.65
CA THR A 67 -14.25 -3.23 -15.08
C THR A 67 -13.50 -3.67 -16.36
N PRO A 68 -13.29 -2.81 -17.38
CA PRO A 68 -12.53 -3.22 -18.56
C PRO A 68 -11.05 -3.51 -18.28
N ARG A 69 -10.48 -2.94 -17.21
CA ARG A 69 -9.08 -3.11 -16.77
C ARG A 69 -8.89 -4.23 -15.74
N PHE A 70 -9.92 -4.52 -14.94
CA PHE A 70 -9.93 -5.54 -13.90
C PHE A 70 -11.16 -6.44 -14.05
N ARG A 71 -11.09 -7.36 -15.02
CA ARG A 71 -12.23 -8.21 -15.41
C ARG A 71 -12.45 -9.41 -14.49
N ASP A 72 -11.39 -9.85 -13.82
CA ASP A 72 -11.42 -11.06 -12.99
C ASP A 72 -12.18 -10.83 -11.68
N GLY A 73 -12.34 -9.58 -11.26
CA GLY A 73 -13.15 -9.22 -10.12
C GLY A 73 -12.70 -7.92 -9.46
N LEU A 74 -13.63 -7.32 -8.73
CA LEU A 74 -13.40 -6.15 -7.88
C LEU A 74 -14.42 -6.15 -6.74
N THR A 75 -14.12 -5.44 -5.67
CA THR A 75 -15.08 -5.18 -4.59
C THR A 75 -15.12 -3.69 -4.28
N VAL A 76 -16.31 -3.13 -4.13
CA VAL A 76 -16.49 -1.74 -3.71
C VAL A 76 -17.11 -1.73 -2.32
N VAL A 77 -16.51 -0.97 -1.41
CA VAL A 77 -16.99 -0.75 -0.05
C VAL A 77 -17.32 0.73 0.14
N ASP A 78 -18.49 1.00 0.70
CA ASP A 78 -18.89 2.35 1.09
C ASP A 78 -18.14 2.77 2.35
N ALA A 79 -17.51 3.94 2.28
CA ALA A 79 -16.66 4.45 3.33
C ALA A 79 -16.97 5.92 3.64
N ARG A 80 -16.41 6.41 4.75
CA ARG A 80 -16.33 7.84 5.06
C ARG A 80 -14.90 8.15 5.45
N GLY A 81 -14.23 8.96 4.64
CA GLY A 81 -12.85 9.34 4.88
C GLY A 81 -12.74 10.68 5.61
N GLN A 82 -11.60 10.86 6.25
CA GLN A 82 -11.14 12.15 6.76
C GLN A 82 -9.67 12.31 6.40
N TRP A 83 -9.31 13.45 5.83
CA TRP A 83 -7.92 13.73 5.45
C TRP A 83 -7.59 15.19 5.63
N LEU A 84 -6.31 15.45 5.82
CA LEU A 84 -5.77 16.79 5.82
C LEU A 84 -5.70 17.28 4.37
N GLY A 85 -6.54 18.24 4.01
CA GLY A 85 -6.48 18.92 2.73
C GLY A 85 -5.24 19.78 2.60
N ASN A 86 -4.90 20.18 1.38
CA ASN A 86 -3.75 21.06 1.11
C ASN A 86 -3.90 22.45 1.75
N ASP A 87 -5.12 22.84 2.12
CA ASP A 87 -5.43 24.07 2.87
C ASP A 87 -5.19 23.94 4.38
N GLY A 88 -4.70 22.78 4.85
CA GLY A 88 -4.44 22.49 6.25
C GLY A 88 -5.69 22.16 7.07
N LYS A 89 -6.87 22.01 6.44
CA LYS A 89 -8.11 21.65 7.12
C LYS A 89 -8.44 20.18 6.93
N VAL A 90 -9.08 19.59 7.94
CA VAL A 90 -9.56 18.21 7.84
C VAL A 90 -10.86 18.19 7.03
N ALA A 91 -10.79 17.66 5.81
CA ALA A 91 -11.95 17.32 5.02
C ALA A 91 -12.61 16.07 5.60
N ARG A 92 -13.95 16.00 5.52
CA ARG A 92 -14.74 14.82 5.89
C ARG A 92 -15.73 14.56 4.80
N GLU A 93 -15.75 13.35 4.27
CA GLU A 93 -16.61 13.10 3.13
C GLU A 93 -17.01 11.64 2.95
N PRO A 94 -18.12 11.39 2.23
CA PRO A 94 -18.39 10.08 1.67
C PRO A 94 -17.25 9.64 0.74
N SER A 95 -16.93 8.36 0.76
CA SER A 95 -15.85 7.79 -0.04
C SER A 95 -16.21 6.39 -0.53
N LYS A 96 -15.48 5.89 -1.53
CA LYS A 96 -15.53 4.49 -1.97
C LYS A 96 -14.15 3.86 -1.83
N ALA A 97 -14.07 2.69 -1.23
CA ALA A 97 -12.87 1.86 -1.26
C ALA A 97 -13.05 0.78 -2.33
N LEU A 98 -12.24 0.83 -3.38
CA LEU A 98 -12.19 -0.18 -4.44
C LEU A 98 -11.04 -1.13 -4.14
N MET A 99 -11.36 -2.38 -3.84
CA MET A 99 -10.40 -3.45 -3.61
C MET A 99 -10.24 -4.28 -4.89
N LEU A 100 -8.99 -4.46 -5.31
CA LEU A 100 -8.58 -5.22 -6.47
C LEU A 100 -7.62 -6.33 -6.04
N ILE A 101 -7.82 -7.53 -6.57
CA ILE A 101 -6.89 -8.64 -6.45
C ILE A 101 -6.32 -8.90 -7.84
N HIS A 102 -4.99 -8.86 -7.98
CA HIS A 102 -4.33 -8.97 -9.28
C HIS A 102 -2.94 -9.60 -9.17
N GLY A 103 -2.37 -9.97 -10.32
CA GLY A 103 -0.99 -10.45 -10.40
C GLY A 103 0.01 -9.32 -10.10
N LYS A 104 1.22 -9.69 -9.65
CA LYS A 104 2.31 -8.73 -9.46
C LYS A 104 3.00 -8.47 -10.81
N ASP A 105 2.38 -7.62 -11.63
CA ASP A 105 2.84 -7.33 -13.00
C ASP A 105 2.73 -5.84 -13.35
N ALA A 106 3.50 -5.41 -14.35
CA ALA A 106 3.56 -4.01 -14.77
C ALA A 106 2.27 -3.51 -15.45
N GLN A 107 1.45 -4.41 -16.00
CA GLN A 107 0.20 -4.03 -16.67
C GLN A 107 -0.88 -3.66 -15.64
N SER A 108 -0.96 -4.40 -14.54
CA SER A 108 -1.81 -4.11 -13.38
C SER A 108 -1.44 -2.76 -12.77
N GLU A 109 -0.15 -2.49 -12.57
CA GLU A 109 0.36 -1.20 -12.09
C GLU A 109 -0.04 -0.04 -13.00
N LYS A 110 0.17 -0.19 -14.31
CA LYS A 110 -0.24 0.80 -15.32
C LYS A 110 -1.74 1.04 -15.29
N ASN A 111 -2.54 -0.01 -15.15
CA ASN A 111 -3.99 0.09 -15.07
C ASN A 111 -4.44 0.84 -13.81
N ILE A 112 -3.85 0.56 -12.65
CA ILE A 112 -4.14 1.26 -11.38
C ILE A 112 -3.84 2.76 -11.50
N GLU A 113 -2.67 3.13 -12.01
CA GLU A 113 -2.33 4.55 -12.16
C GLU A 113 -3.19 5.25 -13.21
N ALA A 114 -3.60 4.55 -14.28
CA ALA A 114 -4.57 5.08 -15.22
C ALA A 114 -5.93 5.39 -14.55
N LEU A 115 -6.44 4.49 -13.70
CA LEU A 115 -7.69 4.72 -12.95
C LEU A 115 -7.59 5.92 -12.02
N ARG A 116 -6.48 6.03 -11.28
CA ARG A 116 -6.21 7.18 -10.39
C ARG A 116 -6.18 8.48 -11.19
N GLY A 117 -5.48 8.50 -12.32
CA GLY A 117 -5.39 9.66 -13.21
C GLY A 117 -6.74 10.07 -13.81
N ILE A 118 -7.49 9.10 -14.34
CA ILE A 118 -8.83 9.32 -14.91
C ILE A 118 -9.76 9.91 -13.87
N TYR A 119 -9.82 9.33 -12.67
CA TYR A 119 -10.71 9.80 -11.62
C TYR A 119 -10.37 11.22 -11.18
N LYS A 120 -9.08 11.49 -10.95
CA LYS A 120 -8.60 12.83 -10.59
C LYS A 120 -8.96 13.87 -11.64
N SER A 121 -8.75 13.55 -12.92
CA SER A 121 -9.07 14.48 -14.02
C SER A 121 -10.59 14.69 -14.16
N ARG A 122 -11.37 13.61 -14.15
CA ARG A 122 -12.83 13.64 -14.37
C ARG A 122 -13.58 14.36 -13.26
N PHE A 123 -13.17 14.16 -12.02
CA PHE A 123 -13.88 14.67 -10.84
C PHE A 123 -13.11 15.73 -10.06
N ALA A 124 -12.04 16.27 -10.64
CA ALA A 124 -11.17 17.29 -10.06
C ALA A 124 -10.67 16.94 -8.64
N GLN A 125 -10.34 15.67 -8.40
CA GLN A 125 -9.80 15.23 -7.10
C GLN A 125 -8.31 15.58 -6.99
N GLU A 126 -7.91 16.04 -5.79
CA GLU A 126 -6.50 16.27 -5.48
C GLU A 126 -5.70 14.95 -5.51
N SER A 127 -6.28 13.90 -4.95
CA SER A 127 -5.65 12.59 -4.84
C SER A 127 -6.67 11.45 -4.83
N VAL A 128 -6.16 10.26 -5.09
CA VAL A 128 -6.80 8.98 -4.76
C VAL A 128 -5.77 8.27 -3.89
N MET A 129 -6.12 7.79 -2.71
CA MET A 129 -5.16 7.04 -1.89
C MET A 129 -5.04 5.62 -2.42
N ARG A 130 -3.83 5.06 -2.38
CA ARG A 130 -3.55 3.67 -2.76
C ARG A 130 -2.84 2.98 -1.62
N VAL A 131 -3.26 1.75 -1.34
CA VAL A 131 -2.62 0.84 -0.39
C VAL A 131 -2.40 -0.47 -1.11
N ASP A 132 -1.18 -1.02 -0.97
CA ASP A 132 -0.72 -2.22 -1.64
C ASP A 132 -0.28 -3.24 -0.59
N GLN A 133 -0.81 -4.46 -0.68
CA GLN A 133 -0.45 -5.56 0.21
C GLN A 133 -0.25 -6.88 -0.57
N PRO A 134 0.85 -7.62 -0.36
CA PRO A 134 0.96 -8.99 -0.86
C PRO A 134 -0.02 -9.91 -0.12
N VAL A 135 -0.73 -10.77 -0.84
CA VAL A 135 -1.76 -11.66 -0.29
C VAL A 135 -1.66 -13.05 -0.90
N CYS A 136 -2.09 -14.06 -0.13
CA CYS A 136 -2.23 -15.43 -0.63
C CYS A 136 -3.70 -15.66 -0.95
N VAL A 137 -4.03 -16.02 -2.18
CA VAL A 137 -5.42 -16.12 -2.65
C VAL A 137 -5.72 -17.53 -3.16
N GLN A 138 -6.80 -18.12 -2.69
CA GLN A 138 -7.34 -19.40 -3.17
C GLN A 138 -8.82 -19.21 -3.52
N PHE A 139 -9.28 -19.90 -4.55
CA PHE A 139 -10.67 -19.87 -5.04
C PHE A 139 -11.29 -21.26 -4.95
#